data_AF-A0A7R9HFH4-F1
#
_entry.id   AF-A0A7R9HFH4-F1
#
_cell.length_a   1.000
_cell.length_b   1.000
_cell.length_c   1.000
_cell.angle_alpha   90.00
_cell.angle_beta   90.00
_cell.angle_gamma   90.00
#
_symmetry.space_group_name_H-M   'P 1'
#
loop_
_entity.id
_entity.type
_entity.pdbx_description
1 polymer ?
#
loop_
_entity_poly.entity_id
_entity_poly.type
_entity_poly.pdbx_seq_one_letter_code
_entity_poly.pdbx_strand_id
1 'polypeptide(L)'
;APVENMRKSRLLLELRASAPVILLPVSSQSLDILVVDLGKLSVNNCFKEAGSVGTIIHSQMCENMETEQAVAPCLLDVMLINLDNMDLYAGRREPKHAQHRRKGSDMCCALELGCFCVSKQGPSLLREKCHLGLQVDRNLDTHLSHTVPDMSVRGTLSTLHGALDLSQYHIIRDLLFYNIGENIDDLPFYSSTNCDSATDHKQVGGRVWTVFSLQLDLLDVTLKLQISHGNLTTGESESSLACINFIKSRLLCENFSNRTRDIDLVSQEILITDTRFQG
;
A
#
# COMPACT_ATOMS: atom_id res chain seq x y z
N ALA A 1 17.62 6.89 -36.92
CA ALA A 1 17.31 8.11 -36.14
C ALA A 1 18.22 8.12 -34.92
N PRO A 2 18.81 9.25 -34.51
CA PRO A 2 19.51 9.29 -33.24
C PRO A 2 18.50 9.01 -32.14
N VAL A 3 18.84 8.11 -31.21
CA VAL A 3 18.06 7.87 -30.00
C VAL A 3 18.10 9.19 -29.22
N GLU A 4 17.03 9.98 -29.30
CA GLU A 4 16.87 11.11 -28.38
C GLU A 4 16.98 10.52 -26.98
N ASN A 5 18.00 10.95 -26.24
CA ASN A 5 18.17 10.64 -24.84
C ASN A 5 16.90 11.11 -24.11
N MET A 6 15.93 10.22 -23.95
CA MET A 6 14.68 10.45 -23.25
C MET A 6 14.98 10.47 -21.75
N ARG A 7 15.78 11.45 -21.32
CA ARG A 7 16.11 11.70 -19.93
C ARG A 7 14.82 12.12 -19.25
N LYS A 8 14.38 11.32 -18.28
CA LYS A 8 13.25 11.70 -17.42
C LYS A 8 13.55 13.06 -16.79
N SER A 9 12.53 13.92 -16.74
CA SER A 9 12.64 15.25 -16.14
C SER A 9 13.12 15.15 -14.69
N ARG A 10 14.07 16.00 -14.31
CA ARG A 10 14.62 16.08 -12.96
C ARG A 10 14.00 17.29 -12.27
N LEU A 11 13.08 17.03 -11.36
CA LEU A 11 12.42 18.05 -10.56
C LEU A 11 12.86 17.90 -9.11
N LEU A 12 13.40 18.97 -8.53
CA LEU A 12 13.54 19.05 -7.07
C LEU A 12 12.17 19.43 -6.49
N LEU A 13 11.71 18.65 -5.52
CA LEU A 13 10.41 18.74 -4.89
C LEU A 13 10.60 19.06 -3.41
N GLU A 14 9.91 20.10 -2.94
CA GLU A 14 9.61 20.30 -1.53
C GLU A 14 8.11 20.59 -1.43
N LEU A 15 7.37 19.63 -0.88
CA LEU A 15 5.92 19.71 -0.74
C LEU A 15 5.55 19.59 0.73
N ARG A 16 4.67 20.47 1.19
CA ARG A 16 4.06 20.42 2.52
C ARG A 16 2.57 20.64 2.39
N ALA A 17 1.78 19.67 2.82
CA ALA A 17 0.32 19.73 2.81
C ALA A 17 -0.20 19.32 4.19
N SER A 18 -1.19 20.05 4.71
CA SER A 18 -1.59 19.91 6.12
C SER A 18 -2.60 18.80 6.40
N ALA A 19 -3.41 18.43 5.41
CA ALA A 19 -4.45 17.39 5.52
C ALA A 19 -4.93 16.92 4.12
N PRO A 20 -4.05 16.35 3.27
CA PRO A 20 -4.50 15.77 2.01
C PRO A 20 -5.27 14.48 2.28
N VAL A 21 -6.37 14.28 1.55
CA VAL A 21 -7.19 13.06 1.62
C VAL A 21 -7.05 12.29 0.31
N ILE A 22 -6.74 11.00 0.40
CA ILE A 22 -6.74 10.08 -0.73
C ILE A 22 -7.96 9.16 -0.62
N LEU A 23 -8.64 8.95 -1.74
CA LEU A 23 -9.70 7.98 -1.87
C LEU A 23 -9.15 6.77 -2.63
N LEU A 24 -9.17 5.59 -2.02
CA LEU A 24 -8.76 4.34 -2.62
C LEU A 24 -9.99 3.47 -2.90
N PRO A 25 -10.45 3.38 -4.16
CA PRO A 25 -11.56 2.51 -4.52
C PRO A 25 -11.20 1.05 -4.29
N VAL A 26 -12.12 0.27 -3.72
CA VAL A 26 -11.95 -1.18 -3.57
C VAL A 26 -11.78 -1.83 -4.95
N SER A 27 -12.62 -1.46 -5.92
CA SER A 27 -12.51 -1.87 -7.32
C SER A 27 -13.29 -0.91 -8.23
N SER A 28 -13.15 -1.04 -9.54
CA SER A 28 -13.90 -0.24 -10.52
C SER A 28 -15.42 -0.48 -10.48
N GLN A 29 -15.86 -1.60 -9.90
CA GLN A 29 -17.26 -2.01 -9.82
C GLN A 29 -17.89 -1.78 -8.43
N SER A 30 -17.08 -1.44 -7.42
CA SER A 30 -17.57 -1.17 -6.06
C SER A 30 -17.82 0.31 -5.81
N LEU A 31 -18.76 0.60 -4.91
CA LEU A 31 -18.94 1.92 -4.32
C LEU A 31 -18.18 2.08 -3.01
N ASP A 32 -17.66 0.99 -2.46
CA ASP A 32 -16.90 1.02 -1.23
C ASP A 32 -15.48 1.52 -1.50
N ILE A 33 -14.99 2.37 -0.62
CA ILE A 33 -13.71 3.03 -0.74
C ILE A 33 -13.02 3.09 0.63
N LEU A 34 -11.70 2.99 0.63
CA LEU A 34 -10.89 3.33 1.79
C LEU A 34 -10.51 4.82 1.69
N VAL A 35 -10.90 5.59 2.70
CA VAL A 35 -10.53 7.00 2.83
C VAL A 35 -9.28 7.09 3.68
N VAL A 36 -8.23 7.67 3.11
CA VAL A 36 -6.94 7.87 3.79
C VAL A 36 -6.77 9.36 4.05
N ASP A 37 -6.88 9.76 5.31
CA ASP A 37 -6.47 11.10 5.75
C ASP A 37 -4.97 11.04 6.02
N LEU A 38 -4.18 11.64 5.14
CA LEU A 38 -2.72 11.60 5.24
C LEU A 38 -2.16 12.48 6.36
N GLY A 39 -3.01 13.26 7.04
CA GLY A 39 -2.57 14.23 8.05
C GLY A 39 -1.58 15.24 7.44
N LYS A 40 -0.49 15.53 8.15
CA LYS A 40 0.55 16.41 7.60
C LYS A 40 1.47 15.61 6.69
N LEU A 41 1.34 15.83 5.39
CA LEU A 41 2.21 15.29 4.36
C LEU A 41 3.40 16.23 4.14
N SER A 42 4.60 15.69 4.25
CA SER A 42 5.83 16.32 3.76
C SER A 42 6.53 15.41 2.76
N VAL A 43 6.96 15.98 1.64
CA VAL A 43 7.75 15.28 0.63
C VAL A 43 8.94 16.13 0.27
N ASN A 44 10.12 15.55 0.29
CA ASN A 44 11.31 16.11 -0.33
C ASN A 44 11.98 15.08 -1.22
N ASN A 45 12.82 15.50 -2.15
CA ASN A 45 13.63 14.57 -2.92
C ASN A 45 15.06 15.06 -3.14
N CYS A 46 15.91 14.14 -3.58
CA CYS A 46 17.27 14.40 -4.03
C CYS A 46 17.68 13.36 -5.08
N PHE A 47 18.74 13.65 -5.82
CA PHE A 47 19.25 12.72 -6.83
C PHE A 47 20.54 12.05 -6.36
N LYS A 48 20.61 10.72 -6.46
CA LYS A 48 21.76 9.92 -6.01
C LYS A 48 22.06 8.80 -7.00
N GLU A 49 23.33 8.40 -7.11
CA GLU A 49 23.70 7.18 -7.83
C GLU A 49 23.32 5.95 -7.01
N ALA A 50 22.80 4.91 -7.65
CA ALA A 50 22.51 3.64 -6.98
C ALA A 50 23.73 3.07 -6.26
N GLY A 51 23.51 2.54 -5.06
CA GLY A 51 24.57 2.05 -4.16
C GLY A 51 25.19 3.12 -3.26
N SER A 52 24.89 4.41 -3.53
CA SER A 52 25.33 5.51 -2.65
C SER A 52 24.55 5.53 -1.33
N VAL A 53 25.17 6.10 -0.29
CA VAL A 53 24.58 6.24 1.05
C VAL A 53 23.21 6.92 0.99
N GLY A 54 22.24 6.30 1.66
CA GLY A 54 20.85 6.76 1.73
C GLY A 54 20.03 6.47 0.47
N THR A 55 20.44 5.48 -0.33
CA THR A 55 19.58 4.77 -1.29
C THR A 55 19.12 3.46 -0.67
N ILE A 56 17.94 2.94 -1.05
CA ILE A 56 17.38 1.69 -0.52
C ILE A 56 18.34 0.52 -0.80
N ILE A 57 18.91 0.48 -2.01
CA ILE A 57 19.85 -0.58 -2.42
C ILE A 57 21.10 -0.60 -1.52
N HIS A 58 21.60 0.57 -1.11
CA HIS A 58 22.73 0.66 -0.19
C HIS A 58 22.37 0.06 1.19
N SER A 59 21.20 0.39 1.73
CA SER A 59 20.73 -0.17 3.00
C SER A 59 20.57 -1.70 2.94
N GLN A 60 20.07 -2.23 1.82
CA GLN A 60 19.96 -3.68 1.60
C GLN A 60 21.32 -4.38 1.59
N MET A 61 22.32 -3.82 0.91
CA MET A 61 23.68 -4.37 0.90
C MET A 61 24.30 -4.42 2.30
N CYS A 62 24.11 -3.36 3.08
CA CYS A 62 24.58 -3.31 4.47
C CYS A 62 23.88 -4.36 5.35
N GLU A 63 22.56 -4.55 5.19
CA GLU A 63 21.80 -5.57 5.93
C GLU A 63 22.24 -7.00 5.58
N ASN A 64 22.51 -7.27 4.30
CA ASN A 64 22.88 -8.61 3.82
C ASN A 64 24.38 -8.94 3.99
N MET A 65 25.20 -8.00 4.48
CA MET A 65 26.66 -8.13 4.56
C MET A 65 27.31 -8.50 3.21
N GLU A 66 26.71 -8.08 2.10
CA GLU A 66 27.24 -8.31 0.77
C GLU A 66 28.36 -7.29 0.49
N THR A 67 29.55 -7.78 0.11
CA THR A 67 30.65 -6.94 -0.37
C THR A 67 30.17 -6.11 -1.55
N GLU A 68 30.61 -4.84 -1.67
CA GLU A 68 30.29 -3.91 -2.76
C GLU A 68 30.33 -4.58 -4.15
N GLN A 69 29.24 -5.23 -4.56
CA GLN A 69 29.05 -5.62 -5.94
C GLN A 69 28.81 -4.33 -6.70
N ALA A 70 29.59 -4.14 -7.76
CA ALA A 70 29.44 -2.99 -8.64
C ALA A 70 28.04 -3.01 -9.26
N VAL A 71 27.09 -2.31 -8.63
CA VAL A 71 25.81 -1.99 -9.24
C VAL A 71 26.10 -1.12 -10.43
N ALA A 72 25.52 -1.46 -11.59
CA ALA A 72 25.65 -0.60 -12.75
C ALA A 72 25.14 0.81 -12.39
N PRO A 73 25.86 1.88 -12.80
CA PRO A 73 25.48 3.24 -12.44
C PRO A 73 24.09 3.54 -12.98
N CYS A 74 23.21 3.98 -12.09
CA CYS A 74 21.89 4.51 -12.44
C CYS A 74 21.54 5.64 -11.48
N LEU A 75 21.01 6.70 -12.05
CA LEU A 75 20.57 7.85 -11.29
C LEU A 75 19.18 7.57 -10.68
N LEU A 76 19.11 7.73 -9.36
CA LEU A 76 17.88 7.59 -8.59
C LEU A 76 17.35 8.95 -8.19
N ASP A 77 16.04 9.11 -8.30
CA ASP A 77 15.26 10.14 -7.60
C ASP A 77 14.81 9.57 -6.26
N VAL A 78 15.50 9.96 -5.20
CA VAL A 78 15.28 9.52 -3.82
C VAL A 78 14.35 10.50 -3.14
N MET A 79 13.11 10.10 -2.91
CA MET A 79 12.07 10.86 -2.24
C MET A 79 11.91 10.39 -0.79
N LEU A 80 11.82 11.32 0.14
CA LEU A 80 11.44 11.05 1.52
C LEU A 80 10.03 11.62 1.75
N ILE A 81 9.12 10.76 2.17
CA ILE A 81 7.71 11.07 2.43
C ILE A 81 7.45 10.83 3.90
N ASN A 82 6.98 11.85 4.61
CA ASN A 82 6.52 11.69 6.00
C ASN A 82 5.05 12.07 6.09
N LEU A 83 4.28 11.21 6.77
CA LEU A 83 2.88 11.40 7.09
C LEU A 83 2.74 11.46 8.62
N ASP A 84 2.37 12.61 9.16
CA ASP A 84 2.10 12.77 10.59
C ASP A 84 0.61 12.87 10.86
N ASN A 85 0.13 12.20 11.91
CA ASN A 85 -1.28 12.17 12.29
C ASN A 85 -2.18 11.61 11.16
N MET A 86 -1.71 10.55 10.51
CA MET A 86 -2.44 9.82 9.48
C MET A 86 -3.58 8.99 10.08
N ASP A 87 -4.68 8.87 9.36
CA ASP A 87 -5.86 8.12 9.78
C ASP A 87 -6.57 7.43 8.60
N LEU A 88 -7.33 6.38 8.89
CA LEU A 88 -8.01 5.55 7.90
C LEU A 88 -9.49 5.38 8.24
N TYR A 89 -10.36 5.51 7.23
CA TYR A 89 -11.78 5.30 7.38
C TYR A 89 -12.32 4.41 6.27
N ALA A 90 -13.17 3.45 6.63
CA ALA A 90 -14.05 2.83 5.66
C ALA A 90 -15.07 3.85 5.18
N GLY A 91 -15.32 3.87 3.87
CA GLY A 91 -16.24 4.81 3.27
C GLY A 91 -17.04 4.18 2.14
N ARG A 92 -18.13 4.86 1.78
CA ARG A 92 -18.95 4.50 0.62
C ARG A 92 -19.27 5.74 -0.20
N ARG A 93 -19.04 5.63 -1.51
CA ARG A 93 -19.38 6.64 -2.49
C ARG A 93 -20.89 6.61 -2.77
N GLU A 94 -21.54 7.76 -2.65
CA GLU A 94 -22.95 7.93 -2.99
C GLU A 94 -23.12 9.11 -3.98
N PRO A 95 -23.91 8.95 -5.06
CA PRO A 95 -24.19 10.07 -5.97
C PRO A 95 -25.06 11.13 -5.27
N LYS A 96 -24.81 12.42 -5.55
CA LYS A 96 -25.52 13.52 -4.85
C LYS A 96 -27.04 13.45 -4.93
N HIS A 97 -27.58 13.02 -6.06
CA HIS A 97 -29.04 12.88 -6.23
C HIS A 97 -29.67 11.83 -5.29
N ALA A 98 -28.89 10.87 -4.78
CA ALA A 98 -29.36 9.89 -3.81
C ALA A 98 -29.53 10.48 -2.40
N GLN A 99 -28.84 11.59 -2.08
CA GLN A 99 -28.92 12.24 -0.76
C GLN A 99 -30.30 12.85 -0.49
N HIS A 100 -30.99 13.38 -1.52
CA HIS A 100 -32.32 13.99 -1.37
C HIS A 100 -33.41 13.02 -0.87
N ARG A 101 -33.18 11.70 -0.94
CA ARG A 101 -34.14 10.68 -0.49
C ARG A 101 -34.00 10.29 0.98
N ARG A 102 -32.92 10.67 1.67
CA ARG A 102 -32.68 10.33 3.08
C ARG A 102 -32.75 11.60 3.95
N LYS A 103 -33.96 11.96 4.39
CA LYS A 103 -34.17 12.95 5.46
C LYS A 103 -33.83 12.31 6.81
N GLY A 104 -32.68 12.66 7.38
CA GLY A 104 -32.31 12.28 8.74
C GLY A 104 -30.95 12.88 9.13
N SER A 105 -30.84 13.39 10.36
CA SER A 105 -29.70 14.13 10.92
C SER A 105 -28.43 13.29 11.18
N ASP A 106 -28.33 12.10 10.60
CA ASP A 106 -27.33 11.07 10.99
C ASP A 106 -26.35 10.72 9.86
N MET A 107 -26.33 11.51 8.79
CA MET A 107 -25.41 11.31 7.67
C MET A 107 -24.10 12.06 7.93
N CYS A 108 -23.12 11.35 8.46
CA CYS A 108 -21.74 11.84 8.60
C CYS A 108 -21.03 11.78 7.23
N CYS A 109 -21.35 12.75 6.36
CA CYS A 109 -20.64 12.95 5.10
C CYS A 109 -19.17 13.24 5.41
N ALA A 110 -18.27 12.33 5.04
CA ALA A 110 -16.83 12.46 5.24
C ALA A 110 -16.23 13.51 4.31
N LEU A 111 -16.72 13.54 3.06
CA LEU A 111 -16.17 14.38 2.00
C LEU A 111 -17.23 14.63 0.93
N GLU A 112 -17.44 15.89 0.57
CA GLU A 112 -18.31 16.28 -0.54
C GLU A 112 -17.46 16.63 -1.77
N LEU A 113 -17.69 15.92 -2.88
CA LEU A 113 -17.04 16.15 -4.17
C LEU A 113 -18.09 16.61 -5.19
N GLY A 114 -17.68 17.14 -6.34
CA GLY A 114 -18.61 17.77 -7.29
C GLY A 114 -19.87 16.94 -7.62
N CYS A 115 -19.70 15.68 -8.03
CA CYS A 115 -20.79 14.80 -8.48
C CYS A 115 -21.21 13.69 -7.49
N PHE A 116 -20.47 13.51 -6.40
CA PHE A 116 -20.76 12.48 -5.39
C PHE A 116 -20.28 12.91 -4.00
N CYS A 117 -20.75 12.23 -2.97
CA CYS A 117 -20.24 12.35 -1.62
C CYS A 117 -19.64 11.02 -1.16
N VAL A 118 -18.81 11.09 -0.14
CA VAL A 118 -18.30 9.94 0.58
C VAL A 118 -18.90 9.95 1.97
N SER A 119 -19.60 8.89 2.33
CA SER A 119 -20.08 8.65 3.69
C SER A 119 -19.10 7.77 4.46
N LYS A 120 -18.86 8.06 5.74
CA LYS A 120 -18.09 7.15 6.61
C LYS A 120 -18.93 5.91 6.94
N GLN A 121 -18.28 4.75 6.96
CA GLN A 121 -18.86 3.47 7.35
C GLN A 121 -18.19 3.04 8.67
N GLY A 122 -18.85 3.34 9.79
CA GLY A 122 -18.29 3.10 11.12
C GLY A 122 -17.24 4.13 11.57
N PRO A 123 -16.57 3.87 12.70
CA PRO A 123 -15.51 4.74 13.24
C PRO A 123 -14.21 4.65 12.43
N SER A 124 -13.16 5.32 12.90
CA SER A 124 -11.82 5.13 12.34
C SER A 124 -11.39 3.66 12.42
N LEU A 125 -10.62 3.22 11.43
CA LEU A 125 -9.96 1.92 11.45
C LEU A 125 -8.77 1.90 12.41
N LEU A 126 -8.22 3.06 12.77
CA LEU A 126 -7.13 3.21 13.72
C LEU A 126 -7.66 3.76 15.05
N ARG A 127 -7.26 3.16 16.17
CA ARG A 127 -7.62 3.66 17.50
C ARG A 127 -6.97 5.01 17.80
N GLU A 128 -5.77 5.20 17.29
CA GLU A 128 -5.00 6.42 17.39
C GLU A 128 -4.40 6.74 16.02
N LYS A 129 -4.28 8.04 15.71
CA LYS A 129 -3.63 8.48 14.47
C LYS A 129 -2.16 8.06 14.49
N CYS A 130 -1.64 7.61 13.35
CA CYS A 130 -0.29 7.07 13.28
C CYS A 130 0.66 7.97 12.47
N HIS A 131 1.95 7.66 12.57
CA HIS A 131 3.00 8.22 11.72
C HIS A 131 3.44 7.17 10.69
N LEU A 132 3.73 7.61 9.47
CA LEU A 132 4.32 6.76 8.43
C LEU A 132 5.42 7.52 7.68
N GLY A 133 6.65 7.04 7.82
CA GLY A 133 7.81 7.48 7.04
C GLY A 133 8.10 6.48 5.92
N LEU A 134 8.21 6.98 4.69
CA LEU A 134 8.57 6.21 3.50
C LEU A 134 9.77 6.86 2.80
N GLN A 135 10.71 6.03 2.37
CA GLN A 135 11.67 6.36 1.32
C GLN A 135 11.21 5.73 0.01
N VAL A 136 11.23 6.50 -1.07
CA VAL A 136 10.93 6.03 -2.43
C VAL A 136 12.10 6.34 -3.34
N ASP A 137 12.73 5.33 -3.89
CA ASP A 137 13.78 5.47 -4.89
C ASP A 137 13.20 5.17 -6.27
N ARG A 138 13.12 6.17 -7.15
CA ARG A 138 12.76 5.98 -8.56
C ARG A 138 13.99 5.90 -9.43
N ASN A 139 14.10 4.85 -10.24
CA ASN A 139 15.13 4.77 -11.26
C ASN A 139 14.81 5.75 -12.41
N LEU A 140 15.70 6.72 -12.63
CA LEU A 140 15.57 7.68 -13.74
C LEU A 140 16.15 7.14 -15.05
N ASP A 141 16.94 6.07 -14.98
CA ASP A 141 17.67 5.46 -16.09
C ASP A 141 17.10 4.08 -16.47
N THR A 142 15.78 3.88 -16.30
CA THR A 142 15.07 2.62 -16.67
C THR A 142 15.16 2.26 -18.15
N HIS A 143 15.66 3.15 -19.02
CA HIS A 143 15.94 2.80 -20.43
C HIS A 143 17.35 2.24 -20.63
N LEU A 144 18.21 2.36 -19.63
CA LEU A 144 19.62 1.97 -19.67
C LEU A 144 19.90 0.77 -18.77
N SER A 145 19.33 0.75 -17.57
CA SER A 145 19.60 -0.28 -16.57
C SER A 145 18.39 -0.60 -15.70
N HIS A 146 18.22 -1.88 -15.42
CA HIS A 146 17.29 -2.43 -14.43
C HIS A 146 18.04 -3.26 -13.38
N THR A 147 19.28 -2.86 -13.04
CA THR A 147 20.03 -3.47 -11.92
C THR A 147 19.40 -3.20 -10.57
N VAL A 148 18.56 -2.17 -10.48
CA VAL A 148 17.67 -1.88 -9.35
C VAL A 148 16.24 -1.77 -9.88
N PRO A 149 15.21 -1.91 -9.04
CA PRO A 149 13.83 -1.77 -9.46
C PRO A 149 13.51 -0.41 -10.10
N ASP A 150 12.51 -0.35 -10.98
CA ASP A 150 12.10 0.92 -11.59
C ASP A 150 11.56 1.90 -10.52
N MET A 151 10.94 1.37 -9.47
CA MET A 151 10.57 2.07 -8.25
C MET A 151 10.72 1.13 -7.04
N SER A 152 11.42 1.60 -6.01
CA SER A 152 11.53 0.93 -4.72
C SER A 152 10.93 1.80 -3.64
N VAL A 153 10.13 1.22 -2.74
CA VAL A 153 9.53 1.88 -1.59
C VAL A 153 9.95 1.12 -0.34
N ARG A 154 10.48 1.84 0.65
CA ARG A 154 10.81 1.30 1.96
C ARG A 154 10.19 2.14 3.05
N GLY A 155 9.66 1.52 4.09
CA GLY A 155 9.10 2.23 5.22
C GLY A 155 8.94 1.39 6.47
N THR A 156 8.55 2.06 7.54
CA THR A 156 8.26 1.42 8.83
C THR A 156 6.92 1.90 9.34
N LEU A 157 6.06 0.94 9.69
CA LEU A 157 4.83 1.16 10.44
C LEU A 157 5.10 0.72 11.87
N SER A 158 5.23 1.70 12.77
CA SER A 158 5.47 1.45 14.19
C SER A 158 4.27 1.87 15.04
N THR A 159 4.00 1.14 16.14
CA THR A 159 3.01 1.52 17.15
C THR A 159 1.64 1.84 16.54
N LEU A 160 1.15 0.95 15.68
CA LEU A 160 -0.14 1.10 14.98
C LEU A 160 -1.18 0.18 15.63
N HIS A 161 -2.33 0.72 16.03
CA HIS A 161 -3.43 -0.07 16.59
C HIS A 161 -4.67 0.07 15.72
N GLY A 162 -4.90 -0.93 14.86
CA GLY A 162 -6.09 -1.04 14.03
C GLY A 162 -7.20 -1.84 14.72
N ALA A 163 -8.45 -1.43 14.53
CA ALA A 163 -9.63 -2.14 14.98
C ALA A 163 -10.64 -2.21 13.83
N LEU A 164 -11.03 -3.43 13.42
CA LEU A 164 -11.89 -3.66 12.27
C LEU A 164 -13.11 -4.46 12.67
N ASP A 165 -14.30 -3.97 12.36
CA ASP A 165 -15.51 -4.80 12.34
C ASP A 165 -15.60 -5.62 11.04
N LEU A 166 -16.63 -6.47 10.92
CA LEU A 166 -16.82 -7.31 9.73
C LEU A 166 -16.94 -6.51 8.43
N SER A 167 -17.65 -5.38 8.44
CA SER A 167 -17.87 -4.55 7.26
C SER A 167 -16.58 -3.86 6.81
N GLN A 168 -15.81 -3.34 7.75
CA GLN A 168 -14.52 -2.72 7.52
C GLN A 168 -13.47 -3.74 7.08
N TYR A 169 -13.48 -4.92 7.68
CA TYR A 169 -12.64 -6.04 7.27
C TYR A 169 -12.90 -6.43 5.80
N HIS A 170 -14.17 -6.50 5.36
CA HIS A 170 -14.49 -6.77 3.97
C HIS A 170 -13.89 -5.73 3.02
N ILE A 171 -13.99 -4.44 3.35
CA ILE A 171 -13.41 -3.36 2.54
C ILE A 171 -11.88 -3.51 2.42
N ILE A 172 -11.19 -3.75 3.54
CA ILE A 172 -9.73 -3.94 3.54
C ILE A 172 -9.36 -5.20 2.76
N ARG A 173 -10.01 -6.33 3.04
CA ARG A 173 -9.78 -7.61 2.36
C ARG A 173 -9.97 -7.47 0.85
N ASP A 174 -11.08 -6.88 0.42
CA ASP A 174 -11.41 -6.75 -1.00
C ASP A 174 -10.48 -5.74 -1.69
N LEU A 175 -10.11 -4.64 -1.01
CA LEU A 175 -9.11 -3.70 -1.54
C LEU A 175 -7.77 -4.40 -1.75
N LEU A 176 -7.31 -5.18 -0.78
CA LEU A 176 -6.09 -5.96 -0.91
C LEU A 176 -6.24 -6.95 -2.07
N PHE A 177 -7.32 -7.72 -2.12
CA PHE A 177 -7.55 -8.72 -3.17
C PHE A 177 -7.53 -8.12 -4.59
N TYR A 178 -8.24 -7.01 -4.82
CA TYR A 178 -8.37 -6.44 -6.17
C TYR A 178 -7.20 -5.57 -6.61
N ASN A 179 -6.42 -5.01 -5.68
CA ASN A 179 -5.39 -4.02 -6.01
C ASN A 179 -3.97 -4.52 -5.75
N ILE A 180 -3.74 -5.19 -4.61
CA ILE A 180 -2.40 -5.54 -4.14
C ILE A 180 -2.12 -7.03 -4.32
N GLY A 181 -3.12 -7.89 -4.11
CA GLY A 181 -3.02 -9.34 -4.08
C GLY A 181 -2.53 -9.94 -5.39
N GLU A 182 -2.00 -11.15 -5.27
CA GLU A 182 -1.71 -12.02 -6.39
C GLU A 182 -3.01 -12.62 -6.93
N ASN A 183 -3.14 -12.68 -8.25
CA ASN A 183 -4.23 -13.44 -8.86
C ASN A 183 -3.87 -14.92 -8.85
N ILE A 184 -4.26 -15.63 -7.78
CA ILE A 184 -3.96 -17.06 -7.60
C ILE A 184 -4.78 -17.92 -8.60
N ASP A 185 -5.90 -17.40 -9.11
CA ASP A 185 -6.80 -18.11 -10.03
C ASP A 185 -6.27 -18.17 -11.48
N ASP A 186 -5.31 -17.30 -11.83
CA ASP A 186 -4.67 -17.25 -13.15
C ASP A 186 -3.44 -18.17 -13.27
N LEU A 187 -3.17 -19.05 -12.29
CA LEU A 187 -2.21 -20.13 -12.51
C LEU A 187 -2.76 -21.01 -13.64
N PRO A 188 -2.16 -21.02 -14.84
CA PRO A 188 -2.55 -22.00 -15.82
C PRO A 188 -2.19 -23.34 -15.20
N PHE A 189 -3.19 -24.09 -14.77
CA PHE A 189 -3.09 -25.54 -14.80
C PHE A 189 -2.65 -25.83 -16.22
N TYR A 190 -1.36 -26.13 -16.42
CA TYR A 190 -0.87 -26.71 -17.65
C TYR A 190 -1.54 -28.07 -17.76
N SER A 191 -2.81 -28.07 -18.16
CA SER A 191 -3.41 -29.20 -18.84
C SER A 191 -2.58 -29.36 -20.09
N SER A 192 -1.72 -30.36 -20.06
CA SER A 192 -1.02 -30.90 -21.20
C SER A 192 -2.03 -31.37 -22.23
N THR A 193 -2.55 -30.43 -23.02
CA THR A 193 -3.32 -30.69 -24.22
C THR A 193 -2.82 -29.76 -25.30
N ASN A 194 -2.08 -30.35 -26.23
CA ASN A 194 -1.72 -29.80 -27.53
C ASN A 194 -2.89 -29.01 -28.13
N CYS A 195 -2.63 -27.77 -28.53
CA CYS A 195 -3.32 -27.17 -29.67
C CYS A 195 -2.40 -26.12 -30.32
N ASP A 196 -1.96 -26.45 -31.53
CA ASP A 196 -1.28 -25.57 -32.45
C ASP A 196 -2.13 -24.34 -32.75
N SER A 197 -1.61 -23.16 -32.40
CA SER A 197 -2.04 -21.87 -32.93
C SER A 197 -0.91 -20.87 -32.71
N ALA A 198 0.14 -20.99 -33.53
CA ALA A 198 1.24 -20.05 -33.58
C ALA A 198 0.76 -18.71 -34.16
N THR A 199 0.19 -17.85 -33.31
CA THR A 199 0.30 -16.40 -33.51
C THR A 199 1.65 -15.96 -32.98
N ASP A 200 2.50 -15.57 -33.92
CA ASP A 200 3.87 -15.10 -33.77
C ASP A 200 3.96 -13.86 -32.87
N HIS A 201 3.95 -14.07 -31.55
CA HIS A 201 4.69 -13.22 -30.63
C HIS A 201 5.88 -14.04 -30.17
N LYS A 202 6.94 -14.05 -30.99
CA LYS A 202 8.30 -14.26 -30.51
C LYS A 202 8.53 -13.34 -29.31
N GLN A 203 8.32 -13.89 -28.11
CA GLN A 203 8.77 -13.31 -26.87
C GLN A 203 10.29 -13.38 -26.96
N VAL A 204 10.90 -12.31 -27.48
CA VAL A 204 12.33 -12.07 -27.40
C VAL A 204 12.68 -12.26 -25.93
N GLY A 205 13.60 -13.19 -25.64
CA GLY A 205 14.04 -13.54 -24.29
C GLY A 205 14.70 -12.35 -23.56
N GLY A 206 13.88 -11.38 -23.18
CA GLY A 206 14.26 -10.27 -22.34
C GLY A 206 14.43 -10.80 -20.91
N ARG A 207 15.51 -10.37 -20.27
CA ARG A 207 15.69 -10.57 -18.82
C ARG A 207 14.46 -10.03 -18.10
N VAL A 208 13.86 -10.79 -17.18
CA VAL A 208 12.81 -10.28 -16.29
C VAL A 208 13.47 -9.40 -15.23
N TRP A 209 12.87 -8.25 -14.92
CA TRP A 209 13.34 -7.35 -13.87
C TRP A 209 12.18 -6.92 -12.96
N THR A 210 12.52 -6.44 -11.77
CA THR A 210 11.57 -5.89 -10.81
C THR A 210 11.17 -4.48 -11.24
N VAL A 211 9.88 -4.26 -11.47
CA VAL A 211 9.31 -2.95 -11.83
C VAL A 211 9.01 -2.16 -10.56
N PHE A 212 8.43 -2.82 -9.56
CA PHE A 212 8.05 -2.20 -8.29
C PHE A 212 8.47 -3.12 -7.15
N SER A 213 9.10 -2.55 -6.11
CA SER A 213 9.44 -3.27 -4.89
C SER A 213 8.98 -2.44 -3.69
N LEU A 214 8.23 -3.05 -2.77
CA LEU A 214 7.77 -2.44 -1.53
C LEU A 214 8.27 -3.30 -0.36
N GLN A 215 8.96 -2.66 0.59
CA GLN A 215 9.32 -3.25 1.88
C GLN A 215 8.74 -2.39 2.99
N LEU A 216 7.85 -2.97 3.80
CA LEU A 216 7.33 -2.33 5.01
C LEU A 216 7.66 -3.17 6.24
N ASP A 217 8.45 -2.60 7.14
CA ASP A 217 8.68 -3.19 8.46
C ASP A 217 7.50 -2.82 9.38
N LEU A 218 6.88 -3.83 9.99
CA LEU A 218 5.79 -3.71 10.96
C LEU A 218 6.36 -3.95 12.36
N LEU A 219 6.37 -2.91 13.19
CA LEU A 219 6.92 -2.94 14.54
C LEU A 219 5.82 -2.57 15.55
N ASP A 220 5.47 -3.49 16.45
CA ASP A 220 4.40 -3.30 17.43
C ASP A 220 3.07 -2.84 16.78
N VAL A 221 2.65 -3.57 15.74
CA VAL A 221 1.39 -3.32 15.03
C VAL A 221 0.31 -4.28 15.55
N THR A 222 -0.74 -3.74 16.15
CA THR A 222 -1.89 -4.48 16.65
C THR A 222 -3.06 -4.35 15.69
N LEU A 223 -3.67 -5.48 15.31
CA LEU A 223 -4.90 -5.56 14.55
C LEU A 223 -5.95 -6.34 15.36
N LYS A 224 -6.99 -5.64 15.82
CA LYS A 224 -8.10 -6.23 16.57
C LYS A 224 -9.31 -6.42 15.65
N LEU A 225 -9.76 -7.66 15.53
CA LEU A 225 -10.99 -8.00 14.82
C LEU A 225 -12.16 -7.93 15.80
N GLN A 226 -13.13 -7.07 15.52
CA GLN A 226 -14.27 -6.79 16.36
C GLN A 226 -15.56 -7.34 15.76
N ILE A 227 -16.50 -7.75 16.62
CA ILE A 227 -17.88 -8.05 16.22
C ILE A 227 -18.64 -6.71 16.11
N SER A 228 -18.42 -5.83 17.08
CA SER A 228 -18.95 -4.47 17.10
C SER A 228 -17.96 -3.51 17.79
N HIS A 229 -17.94 -2.26 17.33
CA HIS A 229 -17.09 -1.18 17.88
C HIS A 229 -17.52 -0.69 19.28
N GLY A 230 -18.51 -1.31 19.90
CA GLY A 230 -19.18 -0.77 21.07
C GLY A 230 -19.86 0.58 20.76
N ASN A 231 -20.67 1.07 21.68
CA ASN A 231 -21.27 2.39 21.53
C ASN A 231 -21.32 3.10 22.88
N LEU A 232 -20.52 4.16 23.00
CA LEU A 232 -20.44 4.97 24.22
C LEU A 232 -21.78 5.61 24.62
N THR A 233 -22.70 5.82 23.67
CA THR A 233 -24.02 6.42 23.96
C THR A 233 -25.02 5.41 24.54
N THR A 234 -24.88 4.12 24.20
CA THR A 234 -25.77 3.04 24.67
C THR A 234 -25.12 2.22 25.80
N GLY A 235 -23.85 2.46 26.11
CA GLY A 235 -23.10 1.70 27.12
C GLY A 235 -22.70 0.30 26.67
N GLU A 236 -22.80 0.00 25.38
CA GLU A 236 -22.40 -1.30 24.83
C GLU A 236 -20.88 -1.39 24.77
N SER A 237 -20.33 -2.39 25.47
CA SER A 237 -18.91 -2.72 25.41
C SER A 237 -18.51 -3.23 24.02
N GLU A 238 -17.28 -2.92 23.63
CA GLU A 238 -16.65 -3.55 22.47
C GLU A 238 -16.62 -5.07 22.64
N SER A 239 -16.97 -5.81 21.60
CA SER A 239 -16.83 -7.26 21.57
C SER A 239 -15.86 -7.65 20.46
N SER A 240 -14.87 -8.50 20.78
CA SER A 240 -13.80 -8.84 19.85
C SER A 240 -13.63 -10.32 19.60
N LEU A 241 -13.28 -10.65 18.36
CA LEU A 241 -13.06 -12.01 17.88
C LEU A 241 -11.63 -12.45 18.09
N ALA A 242 -10.68 -11.66 17.61
CA ALA A 242 -9.27 -11.98 17.69
C ALA A 242 -8.43 -10.71 17.73
N CYS A 243 -7.23 -10.83 18.29
CA CYS A 243 -6.22 -9.80 18.30
C CYS A 243 -4.93 -10.37 17.72
N ILE A 244 -4.40 -9.73 16.69
CA ILE A 244 -3.16 -10.10 16.02
C ILE A 244 -2.15 -8.99 16.31
N ASN A 245 -1.01 -9.33 16.90
CA ASN A 245 0.05 -8.39 17.19
C ASN A 245 1.28 -8.79 16.37
N PHE A 246 1.57 -8.01 15.34
CA PHE A 246 2.83 -8.05 14.60
C PHE A 246 3.86 -7.28 15.40
N ILE A 247 4.54 -7.97 16.32
CA ILE A 247 5.57 -7.38 17.18
C ILE A 247 6.77 -7.00 16.30
N LYS A 248 7.16 -7.93 15.42
CA LYS A 248 8.21 -7.70 14.43
C LYS A 248 7.94 -8.52 13.17
N SER A 249 7.45 -7.84 12.14
CA SER A 249 7.16 -8.45 10.84
C SER A 249 7.65 -7.57 9.70
N ARG A 250 7.76 -8.14 8.51
CA ARG A 250 8.14 -7.45 7.28
C ARG A 250 7.22 -7.90 6.16
N LEU A 251 6.55 -6.95 5.54
CA LEU A 251 5.79 -7.15 4.31
C LEU A 251 6.69 -6.79 3.13
N LEU A 252 6.78 -7.70 2.16
CA LEU A 252 7.44 -7.53 0.88
C LEU A 252 6.39 -7.67 -0.22
N CYS A 253 6.39 -6.76 -1.18
CA CYS A 253 5.57 -6.87 -2.38
C CYS A 253 6.41 -6.49 -3.60
N GLU A 254 6.53 -7.40 -4.56
CA GLU A 254 7.28 -7.18 -5.79
C GLU A 254 6.41 -7.39 -7.03
N ASN A 255 6.52 -6.49 -8.00
CA ASN A 255 5.93 -6.64 -9.32
C ASN A 255 7.03 -6.74 -10.35
N PHE A 256 6.92 -7.71 -11.26
CA PHE A 256 7.92 -8.00 -12.28
C PHE A 256 7.45 -7.57 -13.67
N SER A 257 8.40 -7.38 -14.59
CA SER A 257 8.13 -6.91 -15.96
C SER A 257 7.31 -7.89 -16.82
N ASN A 258 7.28 -9.16 -16.44
CA ASN A 258 6.44 -10.22 -17.03
C ASN A 258 5.02 -10.28 -16.43
N ARG A 259 4.64 -9.30 -15.60
CA ARG A 259 3.34 -9.19 -14.90
C ARG A 259 3.13 -10.20 -13.76
N THR A 260 4.13 -10.99 -13.39
CA THR A 260 4.06 -11.76 -12.15
C THR A 260 4.22 -10.83 -10.96
N ARG A 261 3.72 -11.26 -9.80
CA ARG A 261 3.82 -10.57 -8.52
C ARG A 261 4.21 -11.57 -7.45
N ASP A 262 4.85 -11.07 -6.41
CA ASP A 262 5.25 -11.85 -5.24
C ASP A 262 4.96 -11.03 -3.97
N ILE A 263 4.28 -11.63 -3.01
CA ILE A 263 3.83 -10.98 -1.77
C ILE A 263 4.15 -11.87 -0.57
N ASP A 264 5.10 -11.42 0.25
CA ASP A 264 5.53 -12.13 1.45
C ASP A 264 5.26 -11.33 2.72
N LEU A 265 4.72 -11.99 3.74
CA LEU A 265 4.65 -11.46 5.10
C LEU A 265 5.48 -12.34 6.04
N VAL A 266 6.70 -11.90 6.34
CA VAL A 266 7.63 -12.61 7.22
C VAL A 266 7.51 -12.06 8.63
N SER A 267 7.11 -12.89 9.59
CA SER A 267 7.00 -12.49 11.00
C SER A 267 8.09 -13.16 11.82
N GLN A 268 8.96 -12.36 12.44
CA GLN A 268 9.95 -12.84 13.42
C GLN A 268 9.26 -13.07 14.76
N GLU A 269 8.37 -12.16 15.14
CA GLU A 269 7.60 -12.24 16.37
C GLU A 269 6.15 -11.82 16.10
N ILE A 270 5.22 -12.71 16.39
CA ILE A 270 3.78 -12.49 16.23
C ILE A 270 3.00 -13.14 17.37
N LEU A 271 1.99 -12.44 17.88
CA LEU A 271 1.07 -12.95 18.89
C LEU A 271 -0.36 -12.88 18.38
N ILE A 272 -1.00 -14.04 18.21
CA ILE A 272 -2.41 -14.15 17.83
C ILE A 272 -3.18 -14.65 19.04
N THR A 273 -4.19 -13.89 19.46
CA THR A 273 -5.03 -14.19 20.63
C THR A 273 -6.49 -14.27 20.22
N ASP A 274 -7.18 -15.34 20.63
CA ASP A 274 -8.63 -15.41 20.59
C ASP A 274 -9.21 -14.59 21.75
N THR A 275 -10.00 -13.57 21.43
CA THR A 275 -10.55 -12.64 22.43
C THR A 275 -12.04 -12.85 22.68
N ARG A 276 -12.67 -13.86 22.06
CA ARG A 276 -14.13 -14.07 22.14
C ARG A 276 -14.65 -14.25 23.56
N PHE A 277 -13.82 -14.82 24.43
CA PHE A 277 -14.15 -15.16 25.81
C PHE A 277 -13.40 -14.30 26.84
N GLN A 278 -12.72 -13.25 26.39
CA GLN A 278 -12.05 -12.29 27.26
C GLN A 278 -13.05 -11.17 27.57
N GLY A 279 -13.99 -11.45 28.47
CA GLY A 279 -15.04 -10.53 28.93
C GLY A 279 -15.55 -10.94 30.30
#